data_AF-A0A2M8C3X9-F1
#
_entry.id   AF-A0A2M8C3X9-F1
#
_cell.length_a   1.000
_cell.length_b   1.000
_cell.length_c   1.000
_cell.angle_alpha   90.00
_cell.angle_beta   90.00
_cell.angle_gamma   90.00
#
_symmetry.space_group_name_H-M   'P 1'
#
loop_
_entity.id
_entity.type
_entity.pdbx_description
1 polymer ?
#
loop_
_entity_poly.entity_id
_entity_poly.type
_entity_poly.pdbx_seq_one_letter_code
_entity_poly.pdbx_strand_id
1 'polypeptide(L)'
;MERMDMHSRNEYLKVLRESYFKVRTKKGKSQILDEYCCNTGQSRKYVITKIHKADLRPRQRKKRKERYNSQVKAALAKIWEIFDYPCGQRLKPLLET
;
A
#
# COMPACT_ATOMS: atom_id res chain seq x y z
N MET A 1 -25.93 9.33 0.66
CA MET A 1 -24.70 9.47 1.45
C MET A 1 -23.57 9.81 0.50
N GLU A 2 -23.18 11.08 0.44
CA GLU A 2 -22.07 11.53 -0.39
C GLU A 2 -20.79 10.77 0.00
N ARG A 3 -20.11 10.25 -1.02
CA ARG A 3 -18.86 9.52 -0.83
C ARG A 3 -17.79 10.56 -0.50
N MET A 4 -17.51 10.73 0.78
CA MET A 4 -16.43 11.60 1.25
C MET A 4 -15.12 11.27 0.52
N ASP A 5 -14.46 12.30 0.00
CA ASP A 5 -13.21 12.15 -0.76
C ASP A 5 -12.10 11.48 0.09
N MET A 6 -11.18 10.78 -0.56
CA MET A 6 -10.08 10.09 0.14
C MET A 6 -9.21 11.05 0.95
N HIS A 7 -9.00 12.28 0.47
CA HIS A 7 -8.21 13.27 1.17
C HIS A 7 -8.92 13.73 2.46
N SER A 8 -10.20 14.10 2.33
CA SER A 8 -11.05 14.51 3.47
C SER A 8 -11.17 13.41 4.53
N ARG A 9 -11.26 12.14 4.12
CA ARG A 9 -11.28 11.00 5.05
C ARG A 9 -9.98 10.83 5.84
N ASN A 10 -8.83 11.12 5.21
CA ASN A 10 -7.54 11.04 5.88
C ASN A 10 -7.33 12.21 6.85
N GLU A 11 -7.76 13.42 6.50
CA GLU A 11 -7.73 14.57 7.41
C GLU A 11 -8.63 14.35 8.62
N TYR A 12 -9.86 13.84 8.42
CA TYR A 12 -10.75 13.51 9.53
C TYR A 12 -10.15 12.45 10.45
N LEU A 13 -9.50 11.42 9.89
CA LEU A 13 -8.82 10.39 10.67
C LEU A 13 -7.61 10.95 11.44
N LYS A 14 -6.91 11.96 10.91
CA LYS A 14 -5.76 12.60 11.58
C LYS A 14 -6.21 13.34 12.84
N VAL A 15 -7.29 14.12 12.76
CA VAL A 15 -7.90 14.79 13.92
C VAL A 15 -8.43 13.76 14.92
N LEU A 16 -9.12 12.73 14.44
CA LEU A 16 -9.67 11.66 15.29
C LEU A 16 -8.56 10.93 16.05
N ARG A 17 -7.40 10.70 15.42
CA ARG A 17 -6.24 10.03 16.01
C ARG A 17 -5.75 10.77 17.25
N GLU A 18 -5.65 12.09 17.20
CA GLU A 18 -5.23 12.91 18.34
C GLU A 18 -6.21 12.79 19.51
N SER A 19 -7.51 12.91 19.25
CA SER A 19 -8.56 12.76 20.26
C SER A 19 -8.59 11.35 20.85
N TYR A 20 -8.41 10.32 20.03
CA TYR A 20 -8.36 8.91 20.47
C TYR A 20 -7.19 8.64 21.43
N PHE A 21 -6.03 9.25 21.19
CA PHE A 21 -4.87 9.10 22.08
C PHE A 21 -4.97 9.96 23.35
N LYS A 22 -5.68 11.09 23.32
CA LYS A 22 -5.93 11.94 24.51
C LYS A 22 -6.87 11.27 25.53
N VAL A 23 -7.86 10.51 25.07
CA VAL A 23 -8.82 9.85 25.97
C VAL A 23 -8.16 8.68 26.72
N ARG A 24 -8.24 8.68 28.06
CA ARG A 24 -7.76 7.55 28.89
C ARG A 24 -8.78 6.41 29.04
N THR A 25 -10.08 6.68 28.92
CA THR A 25 -11.15 5.71 29.20
C THR A 25 -11.52 4.87 27.96
N LYS A 26 -11.78 3.56 28.16
CA LYS A 26 -12.22 2.66 27.08
C LYS A 26 -13.57 3.07 26.46
N LYS A 27 -14.49 3.59 27.29
CA LYS A 27 -15.81 4.06 26.84
C LYS A 27 -15.70 5.27 25.92
N GLY A 28 -14.90 6.28 26.27
CA GLY A 28 -14.70 7.47 25.43
C GLY A 28 -14.03 7.13 24.10
N LYS A 29 -13.04 6.23 24.09
CA LYS A 29 -12.44 5.72 22.84
C LYS A 29 -13.45 5.01 21.95
N SER A 30 -14.38 4.27 22.54
CA SER A 30 -15.42 3.55 21.79
C SER A 30 -16.38 4.53 21.13
N GLN A 31 -16.85 5.56 21.85
CA GLN A 31 -17.74 6.61 21.32
C GLN A 31 -17.12 7.34 20.13
N ILE A 32 -15.84 7.73 20.23
CA ILE A 32 -15.10 8.38 19.12
C ILE A 32 -15.06 7.48 17.88
N LEU A 33 -14.86 6.17 18.08
CA LEU A 33 -14.85 5.21 16.98
C LEU A 33 -16.24 5.00 16.38
N ASP A 34 -17.30 5.01 17.20
CA ASP A 34 -18.69 4.86 16.73
C ASP A 34 -19.08 6.04 15.84
N GLU A 35 -18.81 7.27 16.28
CA GLU A 35 -19.09 8.48 15.51
C GLU A 35 -18.39 8.45 14.14
N TYR A 36 -17.11 8.09 14.11
CA TYR A 36 -16.36 7.97 12.86
C TYR A 36 -16.93 6.89 11.94
N CYS A 37 -17.30 5.73 12.49
CA CYS A 37 -17.88 4.64 11.70
C CYS A 37 -19.25 5.01 11.13
N CYS A 38 -20.09 5.70 11.90
CA CYS A 38 -21.38 6.22 11.43
C CYS A 38 -21.21 7.23 10.29
N ASN A 39 -20.24 8.15 10.40
CA ASN A 39 -19.99 9.19 9.41
C ASN A 39 -19.35 8.65 8.11
N THR A 40 -18.44 7.68 8.22
CA THR A 40 -17.65 7.20 7.06
C THR A 40 -18.11 5.87 6.47
N GLY A 41 -18.96 5.13 7.19
CA GLY A 41 -19.39 3.77 6.83
C GLY A 41 -18.27 2.72 6.88
N GLN A 42 -17.11 3.04 7.48
CA GLN A 42 -15.98 2.11 7.56
C GLN A 42 -16.12 1.14 8.73
N SER A 43 -15.58 -0.06 8.57
CA SER A 43 -15.58 -1.04 9.67
C SER A 43 -14.69 -0.58 10.82
N ARG A 44 -15.15 -0.79 12.06
CA ARG A 44 -14.39 -0.45 13.28
C ARG A 44 -12.99 -1.04 13.29
N LYS A 45 -12.84 -2.30 12.86
CA LYS A 45 -11.56 -3.01 12.78
C LYS A 45 -10.58 -2.31 11.83
N TYR A 46 -11.07 -1.84 10.69
CA TYR A 46 -10.26 -1.08 9.74
C TYR A 46 -9.77 0.23 10.35
N VAL A 47 -10.65 0.98 10.99
CA VAL A 47 -10.34 2.29 11.61
C VAL A 47 -9.31 2.14 12.72
N ILE A 48 -9.49 1.18 13.64
CA ILE A 48 -8.52 0.89 14.70
C ILE A 48 -7.14 0.56 14.10
N THR A 49 -7.10 -0.33 13.11
CA THR A 49 -5.85 -0.70 12.44
C THR A 49 -5.17 0.53 11.82
N LYS A 50 -5.96 1.45 11.27
CA LYS A 50 -5.47 2.67 10.62
C LYS A 50 -4.95 3.70 11.64
N ILE A 51 -5.62 3.87 12.78
CA ILE A 51 -5.20 4.75 13.89
C ILE A 51 -3.87 4.30 14.51
N HIS A 52 -3.70 2.98 14.66
CA HIS A 52 -2.49 2.39 15.26
C HIS A 52 -1.31 2.30 14.30
N LYS A 53 -1.53 2.38 12.98
CA LYS A 53 -0.42 2.51 12.02
C LYS A 53 0.21 3.89 12.15
N ALA A 54 1.49 3.91 12.50
CA ALA A 54 2.28 5.13 12.66
C ALA A 54 2.37 5.96 11.38
N ASP A 55 2.43 5.28 10.23
CA ASP A 55 2.48 5.88 8.92
C ASP A 55 1.22 5.53 8.11
N LEU A 56 0.42 6.56 7.82
CA LEU A 56 -0.71 6.46 6.90
C LEU A 56 -0.26 6.53 5.43
N ARG A 57 1.02 6.82 5.18
CA ARG A 57 1.57 6.87 3.84
C ARG A 57 1.74 5.46 3.27
N PRO A 58 1.58 5.31 1.95
CA PRO A 58 1.90 4.05 1.29
C PRO A 58 3.37 3.71 1.53
N ARG A 59 3.62 2.60 2.23
CA ARG A 59 4.97 2.12 2.47
C ARG A 59 5.63 1.82 1.13
N GLN A 60 6.73 2.49 0.83
CA GLN A 60 7.51 2.18 -0.36
C GLN A 60 8.00 0.73 -0.26
N ARG A 61 7.61 -0.10 -1.22
CA ARG A 61 8.08 -1.49 -1.28
C ARG A 61 9.60 -1.47 -1.44
N LYS A 62 10.30 -2.20 -0.56
CA LYS A 62 11.74 -2.37 -0.69
C LYS A 62 12.02 -3.01 -2.05
N LYS A 63 12.85 -2.35 -2.87
CA LYS A 63 13.28 -2.92 -4.15
C LYS A 63 14.00 -4.24 -3.88
N ARG A 64 13.66 -5.28 -4.65
CA ARG A 64 14.38 -6.55 -4.60
C ARG A 64 15.83 -6.30 -5.00
N LYS A 65 16.79 -6.92 -4.29
CA LYS A 65 18.19 -6.86 -4.69
C LYS A 65 18.34 -7.40 -6.11
N GLU A 66 18.94 -6.63 -7.00
CA GLU A 66 19.21 -7.06 -8.36
C GLU A 66 20.37 -8.08 -8.34
N ARG A 67 20.17 -9.24 -8.98
CA ARG A 67 21.18 -10.31 -9.05
C ARG A 67 22.09 -10.15 -10.27
N TYR A 68 21.58 -9.58 -11.36
CA TYR A 68 22.26 -9.47 -12.64
C TYR A 68 22.71 -8.02 -12.87
N ASN A 69 23.97 -7.85 -13.29
CA ASN A 69 24.56 -6.56 -13.60
C ASN A 69 24.01 -5.98 -14.92
N SER A 70 24.35 -4.72 -15.23
CA SER A 70 23.93 -4.04 -16.45
C SER A 70 24.38 -4.76 -17.72
N GLN A 71 25.56 -5.40 -17.70
CA GLN A 71 26.10 -6.12 -18.84
C GLN A 71 25.23 -7.33 -19.22
N VAL A 72 24.80 -8.14 -18.24
CA VAL A 72 23.89 -9.26 -18.48
C VAL A 72 22.54 -8.78 -19.02
N LYS A 73 22.02 -7.67 -18.49
CA LYS A 73 20.76 -7.08 -19.00
C LYS A 73 20.90 -6.61 -20.46
N ALA A 74 22.02 -6.00 -20.82
CA ALA A 74 22.26 -5.53 -22.18
C ALA A 74 22.38 -6.70 -23.18
N ALA A 75 23.09 -7.77 -22.81
CA ALA A 75 23.16 -8.98 -23.62
C ALA A 75 21.78 -9.63 -23.78
N LEU A 76 21.02 -9.73 -22.67
CA LEU A 76 19.67 -10.28 -22.70
C LEU A 76 18.72 -9.46 -23.58
N ALA A 77 18.83 -8.13 -23.55
CA ALA A 77 18.00 -7.24 -24.38
C ALA A 77 18.26 -7.45 -25.88
N LYS A 78 19.53 -7.63 -26.29
CA LYS A 78 19.86 -7.93 -27.70
C LYS A 78 19.29 -9.27 -28.14
N ILE A 79 19.41 -10.31 -27.31
CA ILE A 79 18.85 -11.63 -27.63
C ILE A 79 17.32 -11.54 -27.70
N TRP A 80 16.70 -10.80 -26.77
CA TRP A 80 15.27 -10.59 -26.74
C TRP A 80 14.74 -9.87 -27.99
N GLU A 81 15.50 -8.91 -28.53
CA GLU A 81 15.21 -8.22 -29.79
C GLU A 81 15.35 -9.13 -31.00
N ILE A 82 16.39 -9.98 -31.05
CA ILE A 82 16.61 -10.95 -32.15
C ILE A 82 15.43 -11.93 -32.29
N PHE A 83 14.79 -12.29 -31.18
CA PHE A 83 13.70 -13.28 -31.15
C PHE A 83 12.28 -12.66 -31.22
N ASP A 84 12.15 -11.40 -31.63
CA ASP A 84 10.88 -10.65 -31.70
C ASP A 84 10.17 -10.50 -30.34
N TYR A 85 10.92 -10.15 -29.30
CA TYR A 85 10.41 -9.82 -27.97
C TYR A 85 9.53 -10.92 -27.32
N PRO A 86 9.98 -12.18 -27.24
CA PRO A 86 9.20 -13.27 -26.67
C PRO A 86 9.00 -13.11 -25.16
N CYS A 87 7.94 -13.69 -24.61
CA CYS A 87 7.78 -13.73 -23.16
C CYS A 87 8.93 -14.51 -22.49
N GLY A 88 9.31 -14.17 -21.26
CA GLY A 88 10.49 -14.75 -20.59
C GLY A 88 10.46 -16.28 -20.47
N GLN A 89 9.27 -16.89 -20.45
CA GLN A 89 9.11 -18.34 -20.48
C GLN A 89 9.56 -18.97 -21.82
N ARG A 90 9.34 -18.28 -22.94
CA ARG A 90 9.79 -18.69 -24.28
C ARG A 90 11.26 -18.35 -24.51
N LEU A 91 11.77 -17.29 -23.89
CA LEU A 91 13.18 -16.93 -23.99
C LEU A 91 14.10 -17.92 -23.26
N LYS A 92 13.65 -18.51 -22.14
CA LYS A 92 14.42 -19.46 -21.35
C LYS A 92 14.99 -20.65 -22.17
N PRO A 93 14.18 -21.44 -22.90
CA PRO A 93 14.71 -22.57 -23.67
C PRO A 93 15.69 -22.14 -24.76
N LEU A 94 15.53 -20.94 -25.34
CA LEU A 94 16.43 -20.40 -26.37
C LEU A 94 17.82 -20.03 -25.84
N LEU A 95 17.94 -19.79 -24.53
CA LEU A 95 19.21 -19.51 -23.85
C LEU A 95 19.88 -20.78 -23.29
N GLU A 96 19.14 -21.89 -23.18
CA GLU A 96 19.62 -23.16 -22.65
C GLU A 96 20.12 -24.12 -23.75
N THR A 97 19.74 -23.88 -25.00
CA THR A 97 20.35 -24.47 -26.22
C THR A 97 21.73 -23.91 -26.49
#